data_AF-A0A851VW84-F1
#
_entry.id   AF-A0A851VW84-F1
#
_cell.length_a   1.000
_cell.length_b   1.000
_cell.length_c   1.000
_cell.angle_alpha   90.00
_cell.angle_beta   90.00
_cell.angle_gamma   90.00
#
_symmetry.space_group_name_H-M   'P 1'
#
loop_
_entity.id
_entity.type
_entity.pdbx_description
1 polymer ?
#
loop_
_entity_poly.entity_id
_entity_poly.type
_entity_poly.pdbx_seq_one_letter_code
_entity_poly.pdbx_strand_id
1 'polypeptide(L)'
;RQFPGCGNIVTFSQFLFIAVEGFIFEANFGRKRPAIPIRNYFIMVAMFFTVSVVNNYALNLNIAMPLHMIFRSGSLIASMALGIIILKKRYSVSKYTSIALVSLGIFTCTFMSAKQVASESSLNQEDGPQAFLWWLLGIAALTFALLMSARMGIFQETLYQKFGKHSKEALFYNHALPLPGFLLLAPNIYQHAVLFNQSELFQVPVLGLTLPIMWFYLLMNVITQYVCIRGVFILTTECTSLTVTLVVTLRKFVSLIFSILYFQNPFTGWHWLGTAFVFVGTLMYTEVWNSLGPLLARRRRPKEE
;
A
#
# COMPACT_ATOMS: atom_id res chain seq x y z
N ARG A 1 5.99 16.52 -14.69
CA ARG A 1 4.62 15.94 -14.62
C ARG A 1 3.71 16.81 -15.47
N GLN A 2 3.16 16.33 -16.59
CA GLN A 2 2.37 17.16 -17.51
C GLN A 2 1.01 17.62 -16.94
N PHE A 3 0.40 16.83 -16.04
CA PHE A 3 -0.89 17.15 -15.42
C PHE A 3 -0.86 16.89 -13.90
N PRO A 4 -0.41 17.86 -13.08
CA PRO A 4 -0.45 17.73 -11.62
C PRO A 4 -1.91 17.68 -11.12
N GLY A 5 -2.22 16.77 -10.19
CA GLY A 5 -3.58 16.65 -9.64
C GLY A 5 -4.46 15.55 -10.26
N CYS A 6 -3.94 14.79 -11.24
CA CYS A 6 -4.70 13.71 -11.90
C CYS A 6 -5.01 12.50 -11.00
N GLY A 7 -4.57 12.50 -9.74
CA GLY A 7 -4.80 11.40 -8.81
C GLY A 7 -6.28 11.06 -8.64
N ASN A 8 -7.15 12.07 -8.61
CA ASN A 8 -8.59 11.85 -8.39
C ASN A 8 -9.25 11.07 -9.55
N ILE A 9 -8.96 11.41 -10.81
CA ILE A 9 -9.50 10.67 -11.98
C ILE A 9 -8.93 9.25 -12.04
N VAL A 10 -7.66 9.06 -11.67
CA VAL A 10 -7.02 7.74 -11.62
C VAL A 10 -7.71 6.87 -10.56
N THR A 11 -7.84 7.34 -9.33
CA THR A 11 -8.48 6.58 -8.25
C THR A 11 -9.96 6.35 -8.52
N PHE A 12 -10.69 7.35 -9.05
CA PHE A 12 -12.08 7.17 -9.46
C PHE A 12 -12.23 6.06 -10.49
N SER A 13 -11.40 6.06 -11.53
CA SER A 13 -11.46 5.06 -12.61
C SER A 13 -11.16 3.65 -12.09
N GLN A 14 -10.21 3.52 -11.16
CA GLN A 14 -9.92 2.24 -10.49
C GLN A 14 -11.13 1.74 -9.69
N PHE A 15 -11.73 2.61 -8.88
CA PHE A 15 -12.89 2.26 -8.05
C PHE A 15 -14.10 1.90 -8.91
N LEU A 16 -14.36 2.70 -9.95
CA LEU A 16 -15.45 2.48 -10.89
C LEU A 16 -15.29 1.14 -11.60
N PHE A 17 -14.10 0.84 -12.13
CA PHE A 17 -13.83 -0.43 -12.80
C PHE A 17 -14.08 -1.64 -11.87
N ILE A 18 -13.53 -1.61 -10.65
CA ILE A 18 -13.72 -2.67 -9.66
C ILE A 18 -15.20 -2.81 -9.27
N ALA A 19 -15.90 -1.69 -9.10
CA ALA A 19 -17.31 -1.70 -8.73
C ALA A 19 -18.18 -2.27 -9.86
N VAL A 20 -17.93 -1.91 -11.12
CA VAL A 20 -18.67 -2.43 -12.28
C VAL A 20 -18.42 -3.93 -12.46
N GLU A 21 -17.15 -4.36 -12.42
CA GLU A 21 -16.78 -5.78 -12.51
C GLU A 21 -17.43 -6.58 -11.38
N GLY A 22 -17.32 -6.11 -10.14
CA GLY A 22 -17.94 -6.74 -8.98
C GLY A 22 -19.47 -6.74 -9.03
N PHE A 23 -20.10 -5.68 -9.56
CA PHE A 23 -21.55 -5.62 -9.69
C PHE A 23 -22.09 -6.67 -10.66
N ILE A 24 -21.40 -6.88 -11.78
CA ILE A 24 -21.76 -7.85 -12.82
C ILE A 24 -21.45 -9.27 -12.35
N PHE A 25 -20.21 -9.55 -11.95
CA PHE A 25 -19.72 -10.92 -11.75
C PHE A 25 -19.86 -11.44 -10.32
N GLU A 26 -19.87 -10.57 -9.30
CA GLU A 26 -19.97 -10.98 -7.90
C GLU A 26 -21.37 -10.74 -7.33
N ALA A 27 -21.95 -9.55 -7.53
CA ALA A 27 -23.27 -9.20 -7.00
C ALA A 27 -24.44 -9.69 -7.87
N ASN A 28 -24.16 -10.20 -9.09
CA ASN A 28 -25.16 -10.63 -10.07
C ASN A 28 -26.27 -9.57 -10.27
N PHE A 29 -25.86 -8.35 -10.61
CA PHE A 29 -26.74 -7.18 -10.74
C PHE A 29 -27.56 -6.87 -9.45
N GLY A 30 -26.97 -7.14 -8.28
CA GLY A 30 -27.60 -6.91 -6.97
C GLY A 30 -28.54 -8.03 -6.51
N ARG A 31 -28.66 -9.14 -7.26
CA ARG A 31 -29.51 -10.28 -6.88
C ARG A 31 -28.89 -11.12 -5.76
N LYS A 32 -27.56 -11.16 -5.67
CA LYS A 32 -26.85 -11.93 -4.64
C LYS A 32 -26.84 -11.15 -3.32
N ARG A 33 -27.32 -11.77 -2.24
CA ARG A 33 -27.22 -11.19 -0.90
C ARG A 33 -25.78 -11.32 -0.38
N PRO A 34 -25.24 -10.28 0.30
CA PRO A 34 -23.90 -10.35 0.85
C PRO A 34 -23.82 -11.35 1.99
N ALA A 35 -22.74 -12.14 2.02
CA ALA A 35 -22.43 -13.05 3.12
C ALA A 35 -22.01 -12.29 4.38
N ILE A 36 -21.34 -11.15 4.21
CA ILE A 36 -20.92 -10.27 5.30
C ILE A 36 -21.93 -9.12 5.45
N PRO A 37 -22.46 -8.84 6.65
CA PRO A 37 -23.38 -7.71 6.84
C PRO A 37 -22.78 -6.39 6.38
N ILE A 38 -23.52 -5.64 5.57
CA ILE A 38 -23.07 -4.40 4.90
C ILE A 38 -22.51 -3.36 5.89
N ARG A 39 -23.01 -3.34 7.13
CA ARG A 39 -22.50 -2.47 8.21
C ARG A 39 -20.98 -2.61 8.42
N ASN A 40 -20.43 -3.82 8.28
CA ASN A 40 -18.99 -4.05 8.41
C ASN A 40 -18.19 -3.41 7.27
N TYR A 41 -18.74 -3.39 6.06
CA TYR A 41 -18.12 -2.71 4.92
C TYR A 41 -18.15 -1.19 5.08
N PHE A 42 -19.24 -0.62 5.60
CA PHE A 42 -19.27 0.79 5.97
C PHE A 42 -18.19 1.15 7.01
N ILE A 43 -17.98 0.29 8.02
CA ILE A 43 -16.90 0.49 9.00
C ILE A 43 -15.52 0.44 8.32
N MET A 44 -15.26 -0.53 7.43
CA MET A 44 -13.99 -0.58 6.69
C MET A 44 -13.77 0.66 5.83
N VAL A 45 -14.79 1.08 5.10
CA VAL A 45 -14.74 2.27 4.23
C VAL A 45 -14.49 3.51 5.06
N ALA A 46 -15.15 3.67 6.21
CA ALA A 46 -14.91 4.77 7.13
C ALA A 46 -13.46 4.77 7.64
N MET A 47 -12.94 3.63 8.10
CA MET A 47 -11.54 3.51 8.53
C MET A 47 -10.57 3.86 7.41
N PHE A 48 -10.79 3.32 6.21
CA PHE A 48 -9.96 3.60 5.03
C PHE A 48 -9.98 5.08 4.65
N PHE A 49 -11.17 5.69 4.66
CA PHE A 49 -11.34 7.11 4.36
C PHE A 49 -10.62 7.97 5.39
N THR A 50 -10.79 7.70 6.69
CA THR A 50 -10.06 8.40 7.77
C THR A 50 -8.55 8.28 7.58
N VAL A 51 -8.04 7.07 7.34
CA VAL A 51 -6.60 6.84 7.09
C VAL A 51 -6.13 7.63 5.87
N SER A 52 -6.92 7.65 4.79
CA SER A 52 -6.56 8.35 3.55
C SER A 52 -6.54 9.87 3.73
N VAL A 53 -7.57 10.44 4.35
CA VAL A 53 -7.67 11.88 4.63
C VAL A 53 -6.54 12.33 5.54
N VAL A 54 -6.29 11.62 6.65
CA VAL A 54 -5.22 12.01 7.57
C VAL A 54 -3.83 11.87 6.93
N ASN A 55 -3.60 10.80 6.15
CA ASN A 55 -2.33 10.64 5.42
C ASN A 55 -2.10 11.75 4.39
N ASN A 56 -3.15 12.18 3.69
CA ASN A 56 -3.04 13.24 2.69
C ASN A 56 -2.87 14.61 3.36
N TYR A 57 -3.60 14.86 4.46
CA TYR A 57 -3.48 16.10 5.22
C TYR A 57 -2.09 16.26 5.86
N ALA A 58 -1.48 15.16 6.33
CA ALA A 58 -0.13 15.20 6.89
C ALA A 58 0.93 15.74 5.90
N LEU A 59 0.74 15.58 4.58
CA LEU A 59 1.63 16.16 3.58
C LEU A 59 1.51 17.69 3.51
N ASN A 60 0.33 18.24 3.80
CA ASN A 60 0.11 19.69 3.88
C ASN A 60 0.70 20.29 5.16
N LEU A 61 1.07 19.47 6.16
CA LEU A 61 1.69 19.90 7.40
C LEU A 61 3.23 19.98 7.30
N ASN A 62 3.76 20.23 6.11
CA ASN A 62 5.19 20.29 5.80
C ASN A 62 5.97 19.01 6.16
N ILE A 63 5.30 17.86 6.19
CA ILE A 63 5.99 16.58 6.34
C ILE A 63 6.61 16.20 5.00
N ALA A 64 7.95 16.13 4.98
CA ALA A 64 8.68 15.67 3.81
C ALA A 64 8.22 14.26 3.38
N MET A 65 8.07 14.05 2.08
CA MET A 65 7.66 12.75 1.51
C MET A 65 8.48 11.55 2.03
N PRO A 66 9.80 11.65 2.22
CA PRO A 66 10.57 10.55 2.79
C PRO A 66 10.22 10.27 4.27
N LEU A 67 9.93 11.30 5.06
CA LEU A 67 9.48 11.12 6.44
C LEU A 67 8.11 10.41 6.48
N HIS A 68 7.19 10.75 5.58
CA HIS A 68 5.93 10.03 5.41
C HIS A 68 6.14 8.54 5.09
N MET A 69 7.10 8.25 4.20
CA MET A 69 7.47 6.87 3.84
C MET A 69 8.09 6.11 5.02
N ILE A 70 8.91 6.76 5.84
CA ILE A 70 9.45 6.20 7.09
C ILE A 70 8.31 5.86 8.05
N PHE A 71 7.37 6.78 8.27
CA PHE A 71 6.21 6.47 9.11
C PHE A 71 5.45 5.28 8.56
N ARG A 72 5.17 5.23 7.25
CA ARG A 72 4.49 4.09 6.64
C ARG A 72 5.18 2.74 6.85
N SER A 73 6.52 2.69 6.97
CA SER A 73 7.23 1.44 7.27
C SER A 73 6.97 0.93 8.70
N GLY A 74 6.64 1.84 9.64
CA GLY A 74 6.21 1.51 11.00
C GLY A 74 4.86 0.79 11.10
N SER A 75 4.12 0.65 9.99
CA SER A 75 2.85 -0.09 9.95
C SER A 75 3.00 -1.55 10.39
N LEU A 76 4.16 -2.17 10.15
CA LEU A 76 4.49 -3.51 10.63
C LEU A 76 4.52 -3.58 12.17
N ILE A 77 5.21 -2.61 12.79
CA ILE A 77 5.34 -2.51 14.25
C ILE A 77 3.96 -2.30 14.88
N ALA A 78 3.15 -1.38 14.35
CA ALA A 78 1.80 -1.17 14.87
C ALA A 78 0.87 -2.36 14.65
N SER A 79 0.95 -3.03 13.51
CA SER A 79 0.15 -4.24 13.26
C SER A 79 0.51 -5.37 14.23
N MET A 80 1.80 -5.53 14.52
CA MET A 80 2.26 -6.48 15.54
C MET A 80 1.75 -6.08 16.93
N ALA A 81 1.97 -4.82 17.35
CA ALA A 81 1.56 -4.32 18.66
C ALA A 81 0.04 -4.44 18.89
N LEU A 82 -0.78 -3.96 17.94
CA LEU A 82 -2.23 -4.11 18.04
C LEU A 82 -2.68 -5.57 17.93
N GLY A 83 -1.96 -6.42 17.19
CA GLY A 83 -2.21 -7.86 17.16
C GLY A 83 -2.00 -8.52 18.53
N ILE A 84 -1.02 -8.07 19.31
CA ILE A 84 -0.81 -8.52 20.70
C ILE A 84 -1.90 -7.96 21.61
N ILE A 85 -2.22 -6.67 21.49
CA ILE A 85 -3.14 -6.00 22.42
C ILE A 85 -4.59 -6.47 22.20
N ILE A 86 -5.06 -6.49 20.95
CA ILE A 86 -6.46 -6.74 20.57
C ILE A 86 -6.73 -8.23 20.39
N LEU A 87 -5.93 -8.92 19.57
CA LEU A 87 -6.13 -10.35 19.27
C LEU A 87 -5.43 -11.29 20.25
N LYS A 88 -4.70 -10.75 21.25
CA LYS A 88 -3.91 -11.53 22.22
C LYS A 88 -2.94 -12.52 21.55
N LYS A 89 -2.45 -12.18 20.36
CA LYS A 89 -1.52 -13.02 19.61
C LYS A 89 -0.17 -13.10 20.31
N ARG A 90 0.47 -14.26 20.22
CA ARG A 90 1.87 -14.47 20.59
C ARG A 90 2.67 -14.70 19.32
N TYR A 91 3.76 -13.95 19.16
CA TYR A 91 4.66 -14.08 18.02
C TYR A 91 5.98 -14.74 18.47
N SER A 92 6.61 -15.49 17.58
CA SER A 92 7.94 -16.06 17.83
C SER A 92 9.00 -14.95 17.83
N VAL A 93 10.13 -15.19 18.49
CA VAL A 93 11.27 -14.25 18.52
C VAL A 93 11.73 -13.89 17.11
N SER A 94 11.71 -14.86 16.18
CA SER A 94 12.04 -14.65 14.76
C SER A 94 11.18 -13.56 14.10
N LYS A 95 9.88 -13.47 14.45
CA LYS A 95 8.99 -12.45 13.88
C LYS A 95 9.31 -11.06 14.42
N TYR A 96 9.70 -10.93 15.69
CA TYR A 96 10.12 -9.64 16.25
C TYR A 96 11.41 -9.14 15.60
N THR A 97 12.42 -10.01 15.51
CA THR A 97 13.71 -9.65 14.88
C THR A 97 13.57 -9.38 13.39
N SER A 98 12.73 -10.15 12.70
CA SER A 98 12.36 -9.91 11.30
C SER A 98 11.75 -8.53 11.09
N ILE A 99 10.74 -8.14 11.88
CA ILE A 99 10.09 -6.84 11.72
C ILE A 99 11.04 -5.70 12.04
N ALA A 100 11.90 -5.86 13.05
CA ALA A 100 12.93 -4.89 13.36
C ALA A 100 13.89 -4.70 12.17
N LEU A 101 14.38 -5.79 11.57
CA LEU A 101 15.26 -5.75 10.40
C LEU A 101 14.59 -5.11 9.18
N VAL A 102 13.35 -5.49 8.86
CA VAL A 102 12.61 -4.91 7.73
C VAL A 102 12.38 -3.41 7.95
N SER A 103 11.98 -3.02 9.18
CA SER A 103 11.74 -1.61 9.51
C SER A 103 13.03 -0.79 9.41
N LEU A 104 14.14 -1.32 9.93
CA LEU A 104 15.45 -0.68 9.87
C LEU A 104 15.95 -0.56 8.41
N GLY A 105 15.78 -1.59 7.60
CA GLY A 105 16.18 -1.57 6.19
C GLY A 105 15.42 -0.52 5.39
N ILE A 106 14.10 -0.44 5.55
CA ILE A 106 13.28 0.59 4.88
C ILE A 106 13.64 1.99 5.39
N PHE A 107 13.86 2.14 6.69
CA PHE A 107 14.31 3.41 7.27
C PHE A 107 15.63 3.87 6.64
N THR A 108 16.64 3.03 6.60
CA THR A 108 17.97 3.35 6.04
C THR A 108 17.87 3.75 4.56
N CYS A 109 17.20 2.96 3.73
CA CYS A 109 17.01 3.30 2.31
C CYS A 109 16.28 4.64 2.16
N THR A 110 15.17 4.81 2.86
CA THR A 110 14.33 6.01 2.72
C THR A 110 15.05 7.26 3.20
N PHE A 111 15.76 7.18 4.33
CA PHE A 111 16.53 8.29 4.87
C PHE A 111 17.67 8.72 3.93
N MET A 112 18.37 7.75 3.34
CA MET A 112 19.46 8.06 2.41
C MET A 112 18.96 8.64 1.09
N SER A 113 17.85 8.12 0.56
CA SER A 113 17.17 8.73 -0.59
C SER A 113 16.68 10.15 -0.27
N ALA A 114 16.16 10.37 0.95
CA ALA A 114 15.73 11.70 1.42
C ALA A 114 16.87 12.70 1.41
N LYS A 115 18.02 12.30 1.96
CA LYS A 115 19.21 13.13 2.09
C LYS A 115 19.76 13.54 0.72
N GLN A 116 19.76 12.63 -0.26
CA GLN A 116 20.19 12.92 -1.64
C GLN A 116 19.32 14.02 -2.27
N VAL A 117 18.00 13.94 -2.10
CA VAL A 117 17.08 14.98 -2.58
C VAL A 117 17.28 16.30 -1.83
N ALA A 118 17.47 16.26 -0.51
CA ALA A 118 17.66 17.46 0.31
C ALA A 118 18.99 18.18 0.02
N SER A 119 20.06 17.45 -0.33
CA SER A 119 21.35 18.06 -0.72
C SER A 119 21.30 18.84 -2.03
N GLU A 120 20.31 18.59 -2.89
CA GLU A 120 20.09 19.36 -4.12
C GLU A 120 19.19 20.59 -3.91
N SER A 121 18.39 20.60 -2.83
CA SER A 121 17.46 21.69 -2.49
C SER A 121 17.94 22.46 -1.26
N SER A 122 19.01 23.24 -1.38
CA SER A 122 19.45 24.15 -0.32
C SER A 122 18.64 25.44 -0.34
N LEU A 123 17.50 25.50 0.36
CA LEU A 123 16.78 26.75 0.63
C LEU A 123 16.10 26.73 2.02
N ASN A 124 16.61 27.63 2.88
CA ASN A 124 16.02 28.36 4.00
C ASN A 124 14.74 27.79 4.63
N GLN A 125 14.84 27.36 5.89
CA GLN A 125 13.69 27.16 6.75
C GLN A 125 13.70 28.24 7.84
N GLU A 126 12.63 29.04 7.89
CA GLU A 126 12.37 29.95 9.00
C GLU A 126 11.98 29.13 10.24
N ASP A 127 12.92 28.99 11.17
CA ASP A 127 12.73 28.28 12.43
C ASP A 127 11.92 29.14 13.42
N GLY A 128 10.59 29.08 13.31
CA GLY A 128 9.65 29.65 14.27
C GLY A 128 8.99 28.58 15.17
N PRO A 129 8.56 28.92 16.40
CA PRO A 129 7.81 28.01 17.28
C PRO A 129 6.54 27.43 16.63
N GLN A 130 5.90 28.20 15.74
CA GLN A 130 4.73 27.76 14.99
C GLN A 130 5.04 26.64 13.98
N ALA A 131 6.20 26.69 13.31
CA ALA A 131 6.62 25.66 12.37
C ALA A 131 6.84 24.31 13.10
N PHE A 132 7.44 24.36 14.29
CA PHE A 132 7.59 23.18 15.14
C PHE A 132 6.25 22.57 15.57
N LEU A 133 5.25 23.39 15.95
CA LEU A 133 3.92 22.91 16.31
C LEU A 133 3.20 22.23 15.13
N TRP A 134 3.28 22.79 13.93
CA TRP A 134 2.70 22.17 12.72
C TRP A 134 3.38 20.85 12.37
N TRP A 135 4.71 20.79 12.50
CA TRP A 135 5.46 19.57 12.30
C TRP A 135 5.07 18.49 13.33
N LEU A 136 4.97 18.84 14.61
CA LEU A 136 4.53 17.92 15.66
C LEU A 136 3.12 17.39 15.41
N LEU A 137 2.20 18.26 14.94
CA LEU A 137 0.86 17.86 14.53
C LEU A 137 0.90 16.87 13.35
N GLY A 138 1.81 17.08 12.39
CA GLY A 138 2.04 16.15 11.27
C GLY A 138 2.51 14.76 11.73
N ILE A 139 3.44 14.72 12.69
CA ILE A 139 3.89 13.47 13.32
C ILE A 139 2.74 12.76 14.05
N ALA A 140 1.94 13.50 14.82
CA ALA A 140 0.78 12.95 15.51
C ALA A 140 -0.26 12.39 14.52
N ALA A 141 -0.54 13.12 13.44
CA ALA A 141 -1.45 12.70 12.38
C ALA A 141 -0.97 11.40 11.70
N LEU A 142 0.30 11.29 11.35
CA LEU A 142 0.88 10.07 10.76
C LEU A 142 0.83 8.88 11.71
N THR A 143 1.13 9.10 12.98
CA THR A 143 1.06 8.06 14.01
C THR A 143 -0.37 7.55 14.17
N PHE A 144 -1.35 8.44 14.21
CA PHE A 144 -2.77 8.08 14.25
C PHE A 144 -3.20 7.30 12.99
N ALA A 145 -2.85 7.79 11.79
CA ALA A 145 -3.18 7.12 10.54
C ALA A 145 -2.59 5.71 10.45
N LEU A 146 -1.38 5.53 10.99
CA LEU A 146 -0.68 4.26 11.06
C LEU A 146 -1.38 3.25 12.00
N LEU A 147 -1.76 3.69 13.20
CA LEU A 147 -2.53 2.87 14.14
C LEU A 147 -3.90 2.50 13.59
N MET A 148 -4.60 3.46 12.94
CA MET A 148 -5.87 3.21 12.28
C MET A 148 -5.75 2.23 11.11
N SER A 149 -4.67 2.32 10.32
CA SER A 149 -4.40 1.36 9.24
C SER A 149 -4.15 -0.05 9.77
N ALA A 150 -3.39 -0.18 10.87
CA ALA A 150 -3.18 -1.46 11.54
C ALA A 150 -4.48 -2.02 12.13
N ARG A 151 -5.31 -1.15 12.74
CA ARG A 151 -6.62 -1.51 13.28
C ARG A 151 -7.57 -2.01 12.20
N MET A 152 -7.57 -1.37 11.03
CA MET A 152 -8.34 -1.78 9.86
C MET A 152 -7.91 -3.18 9.39
N GLY A 153 -6.60 -3.45 9.29
CA GLY A 153 -6.10 -4.78 8.93
C GLY A 153 -6.54 -5.87 9.91
N ILE A 154 -6.48 -5.59 11.21
CA ILE A 154 -6.97 -6.52 12.26
C ILE A 154 -8.48 -6.71 12.15
N PHE A 155 -9.24 -5.64 11.88
CA PHE A 155 -10.69 -5.74 11.68
C PHE A 155 -11.03 -6.66 10.50
N GLN A 156 -10.32 -6.52 9.38
CA GLN A 156 -10.47 -7.40 8.22
C GLN A 156 -10.16 -8.86 8.57
N GLU A 157 -9.06 -9.11 9.28
CA GLU A 157 -8.69 -10.45 9.72
C GLU A 157 -9.78 -11.09 10.60
N THR A 158 -10.27 -10.39 11.62
CA THR A 158 -11.33 -10.90 12.50
C THR A 158 -12.64 -11.14 11.75
N LEU A 159 -12.95 -10.26 10.79
CA LEU A 159 -14.18 -10.38 10.01
C LEU A 159 -14.17 -11.62 9.12
N TYR A 160 -13.05 -11.90 8.44
CA TYR A 160 -12.92 -13.08 7.58
C TYR A 160 -12.81 -14.38 8.39
N GLN A 161 -12.27 -14.34 9.61
CA GLN A 161 -12.35 -15.47 10.53
C GLN A 161 -13.80 -15.77 10.95
N LYS A 162 -14.62 -14.74 11.14
CA LYS A 162 -16.01 -14.90 11.59
C LYS A 162 -16.97 -15.31 10.49
N PHE A 163 -16.87 -14.68 9.31
CA PHE A 163 -17.85 -14.85 8.22
C PHE A 163 -17.34 -15.71 7.07
N GLY A 164 -16.08 -16.16 7.12
CA GLY A 164 -15.45 -16.90 6.03
C GLY A 164 -14.81 -16.01 4.97
N LYS A 165 -14.26 -16.66 3.95
CA LYS A 165 -13.39 -16.05 2.94
C LYS A 165 -14.21 -15.54 1.75
N HIS A 166 -14.54 -14.25 1.78
CA HIS A 166 -15.33 -13.60 0.74
C HIS A 166 -14.55 -12.44 0.09
N SER A 167 -13.39 -12.74 -0.52
CA SER A 167 -12.45 -11.74 -1.05
C SER A 167 -13.03 -10.90 -2.19
N LYS A 168 -13.76 -11.51 -3.13
CA LYS A 168 -14.43 -10.81 -4.24
C LYS A 168 -15.57 -9.91 -3.76
N GLU A 169 -16.42 -10.42 -2.87
CA GLU A 169 -17.50 -9.64 -2.25
C GLU A 169 -16.93 -8.42 -1.51
N ALA A 170 -15.89 -8.63 -0.70
CA ALA A 170 -15.24 -7.55 0.02
C ALA A 170 -14.56 -6.56 -0.93
N LEU A 171 -13.93 -7.03 -2.01
CA LEU A 171 -13.35 -6.17 -3.03
C LEU A 171 -14.43 -5.26 -3.65
N PHE A 172 -15.58 -5.83 -4.03
CA PHE A 172 -16.71 -5.07 -4.56
C PHE A 172 -17.21 -4.00 -3.59
N TYR A 173 -17.64 -4.38 -2.37
CA TYR A 173 -18.25 -3.42 -1.44
C TYR A 173 -17.29 -2.33 -0.97
N ASN A 174 -16.00 -2.64 -0.78
CA ASN A 174 -15.01 -1.63 -0.38
C ASN A 174 -14.72 -0.60 -1.48
N HIS A 175 -15.05 -0.88 -2.74
CA HIS A 175 -14.85 0.07 -3.85
C HIS A 175 -16.17 0.68 -4.35
N ALA A 176 -17.29 -0.03 -4.23
CA ALA A 176 -18.60 0.48 -4.62
C ALA A 176 -19.15 1.51 -3.61
N LEU A 177 -19.05 1.23 -2.29
CA LEU A 177 -19.60 2.12 -1.26
C LEU A 177 -18.97 3.52 -1.21
N PRO A 178 -17.66 3.70 -1.48
CA PRO A 178 -17.06 5.04 -1.55
C PRO A 178 -17.39 5.85 -2.81
N LEU A 179 -17.89 5.22 -3.89
CA LEU A 179 -18.13 5.90 -5.18
C LEU A 179 -18.97 7.18 -5.07
N PRO A 180 -20.08 7.22 -4.30
CA PRO A 180 -20.84 8.47 -4.13
C PRO A 180 -20.01 9.63 -3.58
N GLY A 181 -18.98 9.34 -2.78
CA GLY A 181 -18.06 10.36 -2.26
C GLY A 181 -17.24 11.06 -3.34
N PHE A 182 -17.00 10.42 -4.49
CA PHE A 182 -16.30 11.03 -5.62
C PHE A 182 -17.12 12.13 -6.30
N LEU A 183 -18.43 12.25 -6.02
CA LEU A 183 -19.24 13.38 -6.50
C LEU A 183 -18.69 14.72 -5.99
N LEU A 184 -18.11 14.76 -4.79
CA LEU A 184 -17.44 15.94 -4.24
C LEU A 184 -16.18 16.32 -5.05
N LEU A 185 -15.59 15.36 -5.75
CA LEU A 185 -14.39 15.52 -6.57
C LEU A 185 -14.72 15.62 -8.06
N ALA A 186 -16.00 15.56 -8.44
CA ALA A 186 -16.44 15.52 -9.84
C ALA A 186 -15.92 16.68 -10.70
N PRO A 187 -15.86 17.95 -10.23
CA PRO A 187 -15.31 19.04 -11.02
C PRO A 187 -13.85 18.81 -11.41
N ASN A 188 -13.03 18.33 -10.45
CA ASN A 188 -11.62 18.05 -10.67
C ASN A 188 -11.42 16.83 -11.59
N ILE A 189 -12.24 15.79 -11.44
CA ILE A 189 -12.24 14.60 -12.31
C ILE A 189 -12.58 15.00 -13.75
N TYR A 190 -13.65 15.78 -13.95
CA TYR A 190 -14.06 16.25 -15.26
C TYR A 190 -12.98 17.11 -15.93
N GLN A 191 -12.40 18.05 -15.18
CA GLN A 191 -11.31 18.89 -15.68
C GLN A 191 -10.12 18.03 -16.18
N HIS A 192 -9.74 16.99 -15.45
CA HIS A 192 -8.66 16.09 -15.87
C HIS A 192 -9.05 15.19 -17.05
N ALA A 193 -10.31 14.82 -17.19
CA ALA A 193 -10.78 14.11 -18.38
C ALA A 193 -10.65 14.97 -19.64
N VAL A 194 -10.98 16.27 -19.53
CA VAL A 194 -10.77 17.24 -20.63
C VAL A 194 -9.28 17.39 -20.95
N LEU A 195 -8.42 17.51 -19.95
CA LEU A 195 -6.97 17.58 -20.15
C LEU A 195 -6.40 16.32 -20.78
N PHE A 196 -6.91 15.14 -20.43
CA PHE A 196 -6.47 13.88 -21.03
C PHE A 196 -6.82 13.80 -22.52
N ASN A 197 -7.98 14.35 -22.92
CA ASN A 197 -8.36 14.46 -24.33
C ASN A 197 -7.43 15.37 -25.15
N GLN A 198 -6.75 16.31 -24.50
CA GLN A 198 -5.80 17.23 -25.13
C GLN A 198 -4.37 16.65 -25.20
N SER A 199 -4.14 15.47 -24.62
CA SER A 199 -2.82 14.85 -24.65
C SER A 199 -2.44 14.34 -26.04
N GLU A 200 -1.13 14.21 -26.28
CA GLU A 200 -0.59 13.74 -27.56
C GLU A 200 -1.18 12.39 -27.96
N LEU A 201 -1.46 12.24 -29.26
CA LEU A 201 -1.99 11.01 -29.81
C LEU A 201 -0.91 9.94 -29.79
N PHE A 202 -1.24 8.80 -29.22
CA PHE A 202 -0.40 7.61 -29.18
C PHE A 202 -1.05 6.51 -30.00
N GLN A 203 -0.27 5.93 -30.92
CA GLN A 203 -0.69 4.72 -31.63
C GLN A 203 -0.40 3.51 -30.76
N VAL A 204 -1.45 2.81 -30.35
CA VAL A 204 -1.31 1.60 -29.54
C VAL A 204 -0.60 0.52 -30.37
N PRO A 205 0.58 0.04 -29.93
CA PRO A 205 1.26 -1.06 -30.60
C PRO A 205 0.32 -2.26 -30.70
N VAL A 206 0.39 -3.01 -31.81
CA VAL A 206 -0.43 -4.21 -32.08
C VAL A 206 -1.88 -3.95 -32.51
N LEU A 207 -2.57 -2.92 -31.99
CA LEU A 207 -3.99 -2.68 -32.28
C LEU A 207 -4.24 -1.63 -33.38
N GLY A 208 -3.25 -0.80 -33.73
CA GLY A 208 -3.40 0.26 -34.74
C GLY A 208 -4.38 1.38 -34.34
N LEU A 209 -4.89 1.35 -33.11
CA LEU A 209 -5.80 2.35 -32.57
C LEU A 209 -5.02 3.58 -32.11
N THR A 210 -5.47 4.77 -32.51
CA THR A 210 -4.88 6.05 -32.11
C THR A 210 -5.75 6.67 -31.02
N LEU A 211 -5.18 6.90 -29.83
CA LEU A 211 -5.88 7.56 -28.72
C LEU A 211 -4.93 8.44 -27.91
N PRO A 212 -5.45 9.44 -27.17
CA PRO A 212 -4.58 10.32 -26.37
C PRO A 212 -3.81 9.51 -25.31
N ILE A 213 -2.50 9.71 -25.21
CA ILE A 213 -1.58 8.88 -24.43
C ILE A 213 -1.97 8.76 -22.95
N MET A 214 -2.58 9.80 -22.38
CA MET A 214 -3.00 9.78 -20.98
C MET A 214 -4.12 8.77 -20.70
N TRP A 215 -5.02 8.54 -21.67
CA TRP A 215 -6.05 7.48 -21.55
C TRP A 215 -5.42 6.09 -21.63
N PHE A 216 -4.38 5.91 -22.43
CA PHE A 216 -3.62 4.66 -22.48
C PHE A 216 -2.95 4.36 -21.13
N TYR A 217 -2.27 5.35 -20.53
CA TYR A 217 -1.69 5.20 -19.21
C TYR A 217 -2.73 4.95 -18.11
N LEU A 218 -3.88 5.63 -18.17
CA LEU A 218 -4.99 5.39 -17.24
C LEU A 218 -5.49 3.95 -17.35
N LEU A 219 -5.70 3.44 -18.57
CA LEU A 219 -6.14 2.06 -18.81
C LEU A 219 -5.14 1.04 -18.25
N MET A 220 -3.86 1.19 -18.58
CA MET A 220 -2.80 0.33 -18.04
C MET A 220 -2.76 0.37 -16.51
N ASN A 221 -2.92 1.56 -15.93
CA ASN A 221 -2.96 1.74 -14.50
C ASN A 221 -4.18 1.04 -13.86
N VAL A 222 -5.38 1.17 -14.43
CA VAL A 222 -6.59 0.51 -13.93
C VAL A 222 -6.46 -1.01 -13.98
N ILE A 223 -5.97 -1.58 -15.08
CA ILE A 223 -5.81 -3.03 -15.24
C ILE A 223 -4.77 -3.58 -14.25
N THR A 224 -3.58 -2.98 -14.20
CA THR A 224 -2.51 -3.44 -13.30
C THR A 224 -2.90 -3.27 -11.84
N GLN A 225 -3.57 -2.17 -11.49
CA GLN A 225 -4.08 -1.93 -10.14
C GLN A 225 -5.17 -2.94 -9.77
N TYR A 226 -6.09 -3.29 -10.68
CA TYR A 226 -7.11 -4.30 -10.45
C TYR A 226 -6.50 -5.65 -10.06
N VAL A 227 -5.53 -6.14 -10.85
CA VAL A 227 -4.82 -7.39 -10.56
C VAL A 227 -4.14 -7.33 -9.19
N CYS A 228 -3.46 -6.21 -8.91
CA CYS A 228 -2.76 -5.98 -7.66
C CYS A 228 -3.71 -5.98 -6.45
N ILE A 229 -4.78 -5.20 -6.48
CA ILE A 229 -5.69 -5.06 -5.34
C ILE A 229 -6.52 -6.33 -5.11
N ARG A 230 -6.91 -7.03 -6.19
CA ARG A 230 -7.55 -8.34 -6.09
C ARG A 230 -6.62 -9.33 -5.37
N GLY A 231 -5.34 -9.36 -5.73
CA GLY A 231 -4.32 -10.16 -5.04
C GLY A 231 -4.19 -9.80 -3.55
N VAL A 232 -4.22 -8.52 -3.20
CA VAL A 232 -4.21 -8.07 -1.79
C VAL A 232 -5.44 -8.55 -1.04
N PHE A 233 -6.65 -8.42 -1.61
CA PHE A 233 -7.88 -8.88 -0.94
C PHE A 233 -7.90 -10.39 -0.75
N ILE A 234 -7.38 -11.17 -1.70
CA ILE A 234 -7.18 -12.62 -1.53
C ILE A 234 -6.19 -12.88 -0.39
N LEU A 235 -5.05 -12.20 -0.37
CA LEU A 235 -4.07 -12.35 0.70
C LEU A 235 -4.66 -12.01 2.07
N THR A 236 -5.51 -10.98 2.18
CA THR A 236 -6.18 -10.61 3.43
C THR A 236 -7.13 -11.69 3.94
N THR A 237 -7.73 -12.49 3.06
CA THR A 237 -8.57 -13.63 3.46
C THR A 237 -7.78 -14.90 3.81
N GLU A 238 -6.53 -14.99 3.33
CA GLU A 238 -5.69 -16.19 3.49
C GLU A 238 -4.66 -16.06 4.62
N CYS A 239 -4.29 -14.84 4.97
CA CYS A 239 -3.17 -14.57 5.87
C CYS A 239 -3.56 -13.61 7.00
N THR A 240 -2.76 -13.62 8.06
CA THR A 240 -2.91 -12.65 9.15
C THR A 240 -2.66 -11.22 8.68
N SER A 241 -3.28 -10.26 9.35
CA SER A 241 -3.08 -8.82 9.12
C SER A 241 -1.59 -8.41 9.13
N LEU A 242 -0.77 -9.06 9.97
CA LEU A 242 0.67 -8.84 10.02
C LEU A 242 1.38 -9.28 8.74
N THR A 243 1.07 -10.47 8.24
CA THR A 243 1.63 -11.01 6.99
C THR A 243 1.21 -10.16 5.79
N VAL A 244 -0.06 -9.75 5.73
CA VAL A 244 -0.57 -8.86 4.68
C VAL A 244 0.20 -7.54 4.69
N THR A 245 0.39 -6.95 5.88
CA THR A 245 1.13 -5.70 6.05
C THR A 245 2.59 -5.85 5.61
N LEU A 246 3.23 -6.99 5.88
CA LEU A 246 4.58 -7.28 5.39
C LEU A 246 4.62 -7.33 3.86
N VAL A 247 3.76 -8.13 3.23
CA VAL A 247 3.76 -8.29 1.76
C VAL A 247 3.48 -6.95 1.06
N VAL A 248 2.51 -6.17 1.55
CA VAL A 248 2.21 -4.84 1.00
C VAL A 248 3.38 -3.87 1.19
N THR A 249 4.07 -3.94 2.33
CA THR A 249 5.26 -3.14 2.61
C THR A 249 6.42 -3.51 1.68
N LEU A 250 6.66 -4.81 1.46
CA LEU A 250 7.68 -5.30 0.53
C LEU A 250 7.38 -4.88 -0.91
N ARG A 251 6.12 -4.94 -1.35
CA ARG A 251 5.70 -4.43 -2.67
C ARG A 251 6.07 -2.95 -2.85
N LYS A 252 5.76 -2.12 -1.84
CA LYS A 252 6.11 -0.69 -1.86
C LYS A 252 7.63 -0.48 -1.87
N PHE A 253 8.36 -1.27 -1.11
CA PHE A 253 9.82 -1.21 -1.06
C PHE A 253 10.45 -1.58 -2.42
N VAL A 254 10.02 -2.68 -3.05
CA VAL A 254 10.49 -3.06 -4.40
C VAL A 254 10.18 -1.96 -5.42
N SER A 255 9.00 -1.34 -5.33
CA SER A 255 8.64 -0.21 -6.19
C SER A 255 9.58 0.99 -5.99
N LEU A 256 9.99 1.26 -4.75
CA LEU A 256 10.98 2.30 -4.43
C LEU A 256 12.35 1.97 -5.02
N ILE A 257 12.84 0.74 -4.88
CA ILE A 257 14.11 0.31 -5.48
C ILE A 257 14.08 0.44 -7.00
N PHE A 258 13.02 -0.08 -7.64
CA PHE A 258 12.83 0.08 -9.08
C PHE A 258 12.80 1.56 -9.49
N SER A 259 12.12 2.42 -8.72
CA SER A 259 12.10 3.86 -8.96
C SER A 259 13.50 4.49 -8.89
N ILE A 260 14.31 4.15 -7.89
CA ILE A 260 15.68 4.68 -7.76
C ILE A 260 16.52 4.28 -9.00
N LEU A 261 16.43 3.01 -9.41
CA LEU A 261 17.17 2.48 -10.56
C LEU A 261 16.67 3.07 -11.89
N TYR A 262 15.35 3.14 -12.08
CA TYR A 262 14.73 3.63 -13.31
C TYR A 262 15.02 5.12 -13.55
N PHE A 263 14.97 5.94 -12.49
CA PHE A 263 15.32 7.37 -12.58
C PHE A 263 16.83 7.64 -12.47
N GLN A 264 17.66 6.59 -12.48
CA GLN A 264 19.13 6.70 -12.42
C GLN A 264 19.65 7.48 -11.21
N ASN A 265 18.94 7.42 -10.09
CA ASN A 265 19.41 8.02 -8.83
C ASN A 265 20.58 7.19 -8.25
N PRO A 266 21.59 7.82 -7.63
CA PRO A 266 22.78 7.13 -7.16
C PRO A 266 22.47 6.11 -6.06
N PHE A 267 22.61 4.83 -6.38
CA PHE A 267 22.39 3.72 -5.44
C PHE A 267 23.62 3.47 -4.56
N THR A 268 23.71 4.21 -3.45
CA THR A 268 24.86 4.14 -2.52
C THR A 268 24.95 2.82 -1.74
N GLY A 269 26.10 2.56 -1.11
CA GLY A 269 26.29 1.39 -0.22
C GLY A 269 25.25 1.28 0.90
N TRP A 270 24.68 2.39 1.35
CA TRP A 270 23.59 2.39 2.33
C TRP A 270 22.27 1.83 1.78
N HIS A 271 21.97 2.04 0.50
CA HIS A 271 20.81 1.44 -0.14
C HIS A 271 20.99 -0.08 -0.26
N TRP A 272 22.22 -0.55 -0.55
CA TRP A 272 22.55 -1.98 -0.51
C TRP A 272 22.38 -2.58 0.88
N LEU A 273 22.90 -1.92 1.91
CA LEU A 273 22.74 -2.36 3.30
C LEU A 273 21.26 -2.43 3.71
N GLY A 274 20.48 -1.39 3.43
CA GLY A 274 19.06 -1.37 3.74
C GLY A 274 18.28 -2.47 2.99
N THR A 275 18.62 -2.69 1.71
CA THR A 275 18.04 -3.80 0.91
C THR A 275 18.38 -5.16 1.50
N ALA A 276 19.62 -5.36 1.96
CA ALA A 276 20.04 -6.58 2.62
C ALA A 276 19.24 -6.84 3.93
N PHE A 277 19.03 -5.81 4.75
CA PHE A 277 18.20 -5.92 5.96
C PHE A 277 16.75 -6.29 5.66
N VAL A 278 16.13 -5.66 4.64
CA VAL A 278 14.77 -6.01 4.22
C VAL A 278 14.70 -7.46 3.74
N PHE A 279 15.68 -7.89 2.94
CA PHE A 279 15.74 -9.25 2.40
C PHE A 279 15.91 -10.30 3.52
N VAL A 280 16.91 -10.14 4.39
CA VAL A 280 17.16 -11.05 5.52
C VAL A 280 15.97 -11.07 6.47
N GLY A 281 15.44 -9.91 6.84
CA GLY A 281 14.25 -9.81 7.69
C GLY A 281 13.05 -10.54 7.09
N THR A 282 12.86 -10.45 5.77
CA THR A 282 11.78 -11.18 5.08
C THR A 282 11.99 -12.69 5.14
N LEU A 283 13.21 -13.18 4.86
CA LEU A 283 13.52 -14.61 4.93
C LEU A 283 13.28 -15.17 6.34
N MET A 284 13.68 -14.43 7.37
CA MET A 284 13.42 -14.77 8.77
C MET A 284 11.92 -14.83 9.09
N TYR A 285 11.12 -13.89 8.56
CA TYR A 285 9.66 -13.91 8.74
C TYR A 285 9.02 -15.17 8.18
N THR A 286 9.43 -15.54 6.97
CA THR A 286 8.89 -16.68 6.24
C THR A 286 9.38 -18.03 6.77
N GLU A 287 10.27 -18.03 7.77
CA GLU A 287 10.88 -19.22 8.37
C GLU A 287 11.46 -20.19 7.31
N VAL A 288 11.88 -19.68 6.15
CA VAL A 288 12.41 -20.47 5.03
C VAL A 288 13.61 -21.32 5.47
N TRP A 289 14.39 -20.80 6.42
CA TRP A 289 15.52 -21.52 7.00
C TRP A 289 15.12 -22.80 7.75
N ASN A 290 13.97 -22.79 8.44
CA ASN A 290 13.43 -23.96 9.14
C ASN A 290 12.95 -25.02 8.15
N SER A 291 12.55 -24.62 6.94
CA SER A 291 12.13 -25.53 5.86
C SER A 291 13.31 -26.09 5.06
N LEU A 292 14.41 -25.34 4.95
CA LEU A 292 15.63 -25.76 4.24
C LEU A 292 16.50 -26.75 5.04
N GLY A 293 16.51 -26.65 6.37
CA GLY A 293 17.26 -27.56 7.25
C GLY A 293 16.94 -29.04 7.02
N PRO A 294 15.65 -29.45 7.02
CA PRO A 294 15.24 -30.82 6.72
C PRO A 294 15.62 -31.28 5.30
N LEU A 295 15.55 -30.39 4.29
CA LEU A 295 15.88 -30.71 2.91
C LEU A 295 17.38 -30.92 2.70
N LEU A 296 18.22 -30.10 3.33
CA LEU A 296 19.67 -30.25 3.30
C LEU A 296 20.13 -31.45 4.13
N ALA A 297 19.46 -31.75 5.26
CA ALA A 297 19.70 -32.95 6.06
C ALA A 297 19.32 -34.24 5.33
N ARG A 298 18.21 -34.23 4.57
CA ARG A 298 17.77 -35.37 3.74
C ARG A 298 18.72 -35.66 2.57
N ARG A 299 19.43 -34.64 2.07
CA ARG A 299 20.44 -34.76 1.00
C ARG A 299 21.79 -35.31 1.50
N ARG A 300 22.03 -35.29 2.81
CA ARG A 300 23.28 -35.76 3.45
C ARG A 300 23.23 -37.20 3.98
N ARG A 301 22.08 -37.88 3.97
CA ARG A 301 22.04 -39.32 4.27
C ARG A 301 22.45 -40.07 3.00
N PRO A 302 23.60 -40.78 2.97
CA PRO A 302 23.85 -41.78 1.94
C PRO A 302 22.75 -42.83 2.06
N LYS A 303 22.32 -43.41 0.94
CA LYS A 303 21.60 -44.68 0.98
C LYS A 303 22.56 -45.70 1.56
N GLU A 304 22.37 -46.09 2.81
CA GLU A 304 22.94 -47.34 3.31
C GLU A 304 22.16 -48.47 2.60
N GLU A 305 22.84 -49.13 1.67
CA GLU A 305 22.46 -50.44 1.09
C GLU A 305 22.89 -51.56 2.02
#